data_AF-A0AAX4H573-F1
#
_entry.id   AF-A0AAX4H573-F1
#
_cell.length_a   1.000
_cell.length_b   1.000
_cell.length_c   1.000
_cell.angle_alpha   90.00
_cell.angle_beta   90.00
_cell.angle_gamma   90.00
#
_symmetry.space_group_name_H-M   'P 1'
#
loop_
_entity.id
_entity.type
_entity.pdbx_description
1 polymer ?
#
loop_
_entity_poly.entity_id
_entity_poly.type
_entity_poly.pdbx_seq_one_letter_code
_entity_poly.pdbx_strand_id
1 'polypeptide(L)' 'MDPQRIIRLQKLYQNSNQKLWYKGPRGKLLVWPYYALFTASTAYTLYYAGRAIAGLKADD' A
#
# COMPACT_ATOMS: atom_id res chain seq x y z
N MET A 1 21.23 -15.84 -13.26
CA MET A 1 20.40 -14.67 -13.63
C MET A 1 20.17 -14.73 -15.12
N ASP A 2 18.93 -14.58 -15.59
CA ASP A 2 18.63 -14.44 -17.01
C ASP A 2 18.76 -12.96 -17.43
N PRO A 3 19.76 -12.58 -18.26
CA PRO A 3 19.93 -11.20 -18.73
C PRO A 3 18.73 -10.67 -19.52
N GLN A 4 17.99 -11.56 -20.20
CA GLN A 4 16.82 -11.16 -20.98
C GLN A 4 15.68 -10.66 -20.09
N ARG A 5 15.55 -11.23 -18.88
CA ARG A 5 14.60 -10.75 -17.87
C ARG A 5 14.91 -9.32 -17.43
N ILE A 6 16.19 -8.96 -17.27
CA ILE A 6 16.61 -7.61 -16.89
C ILE A 6 16.22 -6.60 -17.97
N ILE A 7 16.57 -6.89 -19.23
CA ILE A 7 16.25 -6.01 -20.37
C ILE A 7 14.73 -5.84 -20.51
N ARG A 8 13.95 -6.91 -20.32
CA ARG A 8 12.49 -6.86 -20.36
C ARG A 8 11.91 -5.94 -19.27
N LEU A 9 12.44 -6.04 -18.06
CA LEU A 9 12.03 -5.18 -16.95
C LEU A 9 12.44 -3.73 -17.19
N GLN A 10 13.66 -3.48 -17.70
CA GLN A 10 14.09 -2.13 -18.06
C GLN A 10 13.14 -1.50 -19.08
N LYS A 11 12.81 -2.20 -20.17
CA LYS A 11 11.83 -1.74 -21.17
C LYS A 11 10.46 -1.48 -20.56
N LEU A 12 9.95 -2.38 -19.71
CA LEU A 12 8.65 -2.23 -19.04
C LEU A 12 8.62 -0.99 -18.13
N TYR A 13 9.66 -0.77 -17.33
CA TYR A 13 9.69 0.29 -16.33
C TYR A 13 10.06 1.65 -16.94
N GLN A 14 10.87 1.69 -18.00
CA GLN A 14 11.28 2.92 -18.67
C GLN A 14 10.21 3.42 -19.66
N ASN A 15 9.40 2.53 -20.26
CA ASN A 15 8.36 2.91 -21.22
C ASN A 15 6.99 3.22 -20.59
N SER A 16 6.95 3.58 -19.31
CA SER A 16 5.69 3.84 -18.59
C SER A 16 5.77 5.13 -17.79
N ASN A 17 4.72 5.95 -17.92
CA ASN A 17 4.51 7.17 -17.13
C ASN A 17 3.87 6.90 -15.75
N GLN A 18 3.61 5.63 -15.41
CA GLN A 18 3.07 5.28 -14.09
C GLN A 18 4.08 5.56 -12.97
N LYS A 19 3.63 5.65 -11.72
CA LYS A 19 4.54 5.74 -10.57
C LYS A 19 5.31 4.44 -10.39
N LEU A 20 6.58 4.52 -9.99
CA LEU A 20 7.50 3.38 -9.90
C LEU A 20 6.91 2.17 -9.16
N TRP A 21 6.25 2.42 -8.02
CA TRP A 21 5.63 1.40 -7.16
C TRP A 21 4.41 0.71 -7.79
N TYR A 22 3.86 1.25 -8.89
CA TYR A 22 2.70 0.72 -9.60
C TYR A 22 3.05 0.07 -10.95
N LYS A 23 4.27 0.31 -11.47
CA LYS A 23 4.72 -0.11 -12.82
C LYS A 23 4.79 -1.64 -13.02
N GLY A 24 4.89 -2.41 -11.95
CA GLY A 24 5.00 -3.86 -12.04
C GLY A 24 3.69 -4.52 -12.49
N PRO A 25 3.75 -5.68 -13.19
CA PRO A 25 2.55 -6.40 -13.61
C PRO A 25 1.68 -6.86 -12.43
N ARG A 26 2.30 -7.07 -11.26
CA ARG A 26 1.61 -7.38 -10.00
C ARG A 26 1.49 -6.18 -9.06
N GLY A 27 1.86 -4.97 -9.51
CA GLY A 27 1.85 -3.76 -8.69
C GLY A 27 0.46 -3.46 -8.15
N LYS A 28 -0.58 -3.57 -8.99
CA LYS A 28 -1.98 -3.39 -8.56
C LYS A 28 -2.38 -4.33 -7.43
N LEU A 29 -2.05 -5.61 -7.57
CA LEU A 29 -2.42 -6.66 -6.61
C LEU A 29 -1.73 -6.49 -5.25
N LEU A 30 -0.59 -5.81 -5.18
CA LEU A 30 0.09 -5.50 -3.92
C LEU A 30 -0.40 -4.20 -3.29
N VAL A 31 -0.54 -3.16 -4.12
CA VAL A 31 -0.88 -1.81 -3.70
C VAL A 31 -2.28 -1.72 -3.11
N TRP A 32 -3.26 -2.35 -3.77
CA TRP A 32 -4.66 -2.23 -3.36
C TRP A 32 -4.92 -2.82 -1.96
N PRO A 33 -4.49 -4.06 -1.66
CA PRO A 33 -4.59 -4.60 -0.30
C PRO A 33 -3.80 -3.79 0.72
N TYR A 34 -2.61 -3.30 0.36
CA TYR A 34 -1.80 -2.46 1.24
C TYR A 34 -2.57 -1.20 1.67
N TYR A 35 -3.12 -0.45 0.72
CA TYR A 35 -3.89 0.75 1.06
C TYR A 35 -5.16 0.44 1.85
N ALA A 36 -5.85 -0.66 1.55
CA ALA A 36 -7.02 -1.07 2.33
C ALA A 36 -6.67 -1.32 3.81
N LEU A 37 -5.62 -2.09 4.07
CA LEU A 37 -5.16 -2.40 5.43
C LEU A 37 -4.59 -1.17 6.14
N PHE A 38 -3.82 -0.34 5.44
CA PHE A 38 -3.26 0.89 5.98
C PHE A 38 -4.35 1.87 6.42
N THR A 39 -5.37 2.07 5.57
CA THR A 39 -6.49 2.97 5.90
C THR A 39 -7.31 2.42 7.06
N ALA A 40 -7.64 1.13 7.06
CA ALA A 40 -8.41 0.52 8.14
C ALA A 40 -7.69 0.61 9.49
N SER A 41 -6.41 0.22 9.55
CA SER A 41 -5.61 0.25 10.78
C SER A 41 -5.41 1.68 11.30
N THR A 42 -5.15 2.64 10.42
CA THR A 42 -4.98 4.05 10.79
C THR A 42 -6.30 4.64 11.31
N ALA A 43 -7.41 4.41 10.61
CA ALA A 43 -8.73 4.90 11.02
C ALA A 43 -9.15 4.33 12.38
N TYR A 44 -8.96 3.03 12.59
CA TYR A 44 -9.25 2.37 13.88
C TYR A 44 -8.42 2.98 15.01
N THR A 45 -7.11 3.14 14.79
CA THR A 45 -6.21 3.73 15.80
C THR A 45 -6.62 5.14 16.17
N LEU A 46 -6.91 6.00 15.18
CA LEU A 46 -7.33 7.38 15.41
C LEU A 46 -8.69 7.47 16.09
N TYR A 47 -9.62 6.57 15.76
CA TYR A 47 -10.93 6.50 16.42
C TYR A 47 -10.79 6.23 17.92
N TYR A 48 -10.00 5.22 18.30
CA TYR A 48 -9.78 4.91 19.73
C TYR A 48 -8.90 5.94 20.43
N ALA A 49 -7.95 6.56 19.74
CA ALA A 49 -7.21 7.70 20.30
C ALA A 49 -8.14 8.87 20.64
N GLY A 50 -9.10 9.19 19.75
CA GLY A 50 -10.12 10.20 20.01
C GLY A 50 -11.00 9.85 21.21
N ARG A 51 -11.45 8.60 21.30
CA ARG A 51 -12.21 8.11 22.47
C ARG A 51 -11.39 8.21 23.77
N ALA A 52 -10.10 7.86 23.73
CA ALA A 52 -9.22 7.95 24.88
C ALA A 52 -9.04 9.40 25.37
N ILE A 53 -8.88 10.35 24.44
CA ILE A 53 -8.82 11.79 24.77
C ILE A 53 -10.13 12.26 25.41
N ALA A 54 -11.27 11.76 24.94
CA ALA A 54 -12.59 12.05 25.51
C ALA A 54 -12.90 11.29 26.81
N GLY A 55 -11.97 10.44 27.31
CA GLY A 55 -12.17 9.62 28.50
C GLY A 55 -13.15 8.44 28.31
N LEU A 56 -13.56 8.15 27.08
CA LEU A 56 -14.52 7.09 26.75
C LEU A 56 -13.80 5.74 26.66
N LYS A 57 -13.87 4.95 27.72
CA LYS A 57 -13.31 3.58 27.76
C LYS A 57 -14.11 2.63 26.86
N ALA A 58 -13.50 1.50 26.52
CA ALA A 58 -14.24 0.39 25.96
C ALA A 58 -15.15 -0.17 27.06
N ASP A 59 -16.36 -0.58 26.70
CA ASP A 59 -17.25 -1.27 27.63
C ASP A 59 -16.69 -2.69 27.84
N ASP A 60 -16.62 -3.12 29.10
CA ASP A 60 -16.11 -4.45 29.51
C ASP A 60 -17.04 -5.59 29.04
#